data_AF-A0A0Q8RI57-F1
#
_entry.id   AF-A0A0Q8RI57-F1
#
_cell.length_a   1.000
_cell.length_b   1.000
_cell.length_c   1.000
_cell.angle_alpha   90.00
_cell.angle_beta   90.00
_cell.angle_gamma   90.00
#
_symmetry.space_group_name_H-M   'P 1'
#
loop_
_entity.id
_entity.type
_entity.pdbx_description
1 polymer ?
#
loop_
_entity_poly.entity_id
_entity_poly.type
_entity_poly.pdbx_seq_one_letter_code
_entity_poly.pdbx_strand_id
1 'polypeptide(L)'
;MGDDQMNELIPGDLEADSTASVDGLTYTVSIIHDETGYRAHLTWRDRVEQQTTPPFSNARSAMIEGHSLAEEYILAWRSHS
;
A
#
# COMPACT_ATOMS: atom_id res chain seq x y z
N MET A 1 1.25 -31.59 -13.88
CA MET A 1 1.99 -31.29 -12.65
C MET A 1 2.87 -30.11 -12.99
N GLY A 2 2.47 -28.95 -12.50
CA GLY A 2 3.13 -27.67 -12.72
C GLY A 2 3.22 -27.01 -11.35
N ASP A 3 4.17 -27.50 -10.58
CA ASP A 3 4.58 -26.95 -9.30
C ASP A 3 5.37 -25.66 -9.57
N ASP A 4 5.01 -24.57 -8.89
CA ASP A 4 5.85 -23.46 -8.41
C ASP A 4 5.12 -22.09 -8.45
N GLN A 5 4.06 -21.96 -7.65
CA GLN A 5 3.73 -20.68 -7.03
C GLN A 5 3.69 -20.89 -5.52
N MET A 6 4.86 -21.08 -4.94
CA MET A 6 5.09 -20.74 -3.54
C MET A 6 5.03 -19.21 -3.43
N ASN A 7 3.82 -18.64 -3.34
CA ASN A 7 3.67 -17.33 -2.73
C ASN A 7 3.74 -17.53 -1.21
N GLU A 8 4.94 -17.88 -0.75
CA GLU A 8 5.33 -17.99 0.64
C GLU A 8 5.35 -16.58 1.24
N LEU A 9 4.17 -16.04 1.56
CA LEU A 9 4.04 -14.81 2.33
C LEU A 9 4.17 -15.18 3.82
N ILE A 10 5.38 -15.37 4.31
CA ILE A 10 5.66 -15.69 5.73
C ILE A 10 6.94 -14.91 6.14
N PRO A 11 7.09 -14.38 7.37
CA PRO A 11 6.16 -13.73 8.32
C PRO A 11 6.77 -12.45 8.99
N GLY A 12 6.02 -11.77 9.86
CA GLY A 12 6.46 -10.91 11.01
C GLY A 12 7.70 -10.02 10.85
N ASP A 13 7.65 -8.70 10.96
CA ASP A 13 7.10 -7.94 12.08
C ASP A 13 7.22 -6.44 11.73
N LEU A 14 6.18 -5.66 12.06
CA LEU A 14 6.13 -4.19 12.13
C LEU A 14 6.26 -3.36 10.84
N GLU A 15 6.99 -3.81 9.83
CA GLU A 15 7.15 -3.07 8.57
C GLU A 15 6.81 -4.00 7.40
N ALA A 16 5.64 -3.77 6.79
CA ALA A 16 5.14 -4.54 5.66
C ALA A 16 5.02 -3.63 4.45
N ASP A 17 5.70 -3.95 3.36
CA ASP A 17 5.52 -3.28 2.08
C ASP A 17 4.72 -4.13 1.08
N SER A 18 3.91 -3.46 0.27
CA SER A 18 3.08 -4.05 -0.76
C SER A 18 3.09 -3.14 -1.97
N THR A 19 3.60 -3.65 -3.09
CA THR A 19 3.66 -2.91 -4.36
C THR A 19 2.56 -3.41 -5.29
N ALA A 20 1.83 -2.48 -5.90
CA ALA A 20 0.78 -2.78 -6.86
C ALA A 20 0.85 -1.84 -8.07
N SER A 21 0.35 -2.34 -9.21
CA SER A 21 0.22 -1.57 -10.44
C SER A 21 -1.24 -1.62 -10.89
N VAL A 22 -1.86 -0.46 -11.01
CA VAL A 22 -3.26 -0.31 -11.42
C VAL A 22 -3.32 0.73 -12.54
N ASP A 23 -3.85 0.33 -13.69
CA ASP A 23 -3.98 1.16 -14.90
C ASP A 23 -2.69 1.89 -15.32
N GLY A 24 -1.58 1.16 -15.26
CA GLY A 24 -0.27 1.68 -15.67
C GLY A 24 0.39 2.59 -14.63
N LEU A 25 -0.27 2.89 -13.50
CA LEU A 25 0.32 3.59 -12.36
C LEU A 25 0.80 2.58 -11.33
N THR A 26 2.06 2.68 -10.94
CA THR A 26 2.67 1.80 -9.94
C THR A 26 2.86 2.54 -8.62
N TYR A 27 2.46 1.90 -7.53
CA TYR A 27 2.58 2.44 -6.18
C TYR A 27 3.00 1.37 -5.18
N THR A 28 3.62 1.80 -4.10
CA THR A 28 4.05 0.98 -2.97
C THR A 28 3.41 1.51 -1.70
N VAL A 29 2.75 0.62 -0.97
CA VAL A 29 2.19 0.86 0.37
C VAL A 29 3.14 0.25 1.38
N SER A 30 3.74 1.07 2.23
CA SER A 30 4.62 0.61 3.32
C SER A 30 3.97 0.90 4.66
N ILE A 31 3.95 -0.08 5.57
CA ILE A 31 3.43 0.12 6.92
C ILE A 31 4.55 0.59 7.83
N ILE A 32 4.29 1.70 8.53
CA ILE A 32 5.13 2.19 9.60
C ILE A 32 4.35 2.09 10.91
N HIS A 33 4.99 1.57 11.94
CA HIS A 33 4.43 1.54 13.29
C HIS A 33 5.11 2.58 14.17
N ASP A 34 4.31 3.45 14.80
CA ASP A 34 4.76 4.44 15.76
C ASP A 34 3.93 4.37 17.06
N GLU A 35 4.21 5.24 18.03
CA GLU A 35 3.51 5.28 19.32
C GLU A 35 1.98 5.49 19.19
N THR A 36 1.53 6.06 18.08
CA THR A 36 0.11 6.31 17.78
C THR A 36 -0.59 5.14 17.08
N GLY A 37 0.15 4.12 16.61
CA GLY A 37 -0.39 2.95 15.92
C GLY A 37 0.28 2.68 14.57
N TYR A 38 -0.42 1.96 13.69
CA TYR A 38 0.06 1.58 12.36
C TYR A 38 -0.44 2.56 11.29
N ARG A 39 0.46 3.07 10.45
CA ARG A 39 0.13 3.97 9.33
C ARG A 39 0.59 3.35 8.03
N ALA A 40 -0.17 3.55 6.97
CA ALA A 40 0.26 3.21 5.62
C ALA A 40 0.84 4.43 4.94
N HIS A 41 2.04 4.27 4.40
CA HIS A 41 2.77 5.23 3.60
C HIS A 41 2.66 4.81 2.13
N LEU A 42 1.94 5.59 1.35
CA LEU A 42 1.77 5.40 -0.07
C LEU A 42 2.83 6.20 -0.83
N THR A 43 3.66 5.51 -1.59
CA THR A 43 4.68 6.10 -2.47
C THR A 43 4.39 5.71 -3.90
N TRP A 44 4.34 6.68 -4.81
CA TRP A 44 4.14 6.44 -6.22
C TRP A 44 5.49 6.31 -6.93
N ARG A 45 5.63 5.36 -7.86
CA ARG A 45 6.89 5.17 -8.60
C ARG A 45 7.22 6.35 -9.50
N ASP A 46 6.20 6.86 -10.20
CA ASP A 46 6.34 7.87 -11.23
C ASP A 46 6.04 9.29 -10.70
N ARG A 47 5.82 9.44 -9.37
CA ARG A 47 5.47 10.71 -8.75
C ARG A 47 6.27 10.93 -7.48
N VAL A 48 6.51 12.20 -7.15
CA VAL A 48 7.15 12.60 -5.89
C VAL A 48 6.13 12.68 -4.73
N GLU A 49 4.84 12.56 -5.06
CA GLU A 49 3.75 12.60 -4.09
C GLU A 49 3.83 11.39 -3.15
N GLN A 50 3.79 11.68 -1.85
CA GLN A 50 3.70 10.69 -0.79
C GLN A 50 2.44 11.00 0.01
N GLN A 51 1.71 9.97 0.36
CA GLN A 51 0.48 10.10 1.14
C GLN A 51 0.53 9.15 2.31
N THR A 52 -0.14 9.51 3.39
CA THR A 52 -0.11 8.72 4.61
C THR A 52 -1.51 8.60 5.18
N THR A 53 -1.88 7.40 5.57
CA THR A 53 -3.17 7.18 6.23
C THR A 53 -3.14 7.65 7.69
N PRO A 54 -4.30 7.92 8.31
CA PRO A 54 -4.41 8.03 9.76
C PRO A 54 -3.90 6.77 10.47
N PRO A 55 -3.60 6.83 11.78
CA PRO A 55 -3.15 5.65 12.51
C PRO A 55 -4.30 4.65 12.73
N PHE A 56 -3.98 3.36 12.58
CA PHE A 56 -4.86 2.23 12.82
C PHE A 56 -4.34 1.33 13.94
N SER A 57 -5.24 0.59 14.59
CA SER A 57 -4.88 -0.34 15.67
C SER A 57 -4.11 -1.58 15.19
N ASN A 58 -4.06 -1.85 13.88
CA ASN A 58 -3.34 -2.99 13.33
C ASN A 58 -2.83 -2.70 11.90
N ALA A 59 -1.70 -3.34 11.54
CA ALA A 59 -1.05 -3.19 10.24
C ALA A 59 -1.94 -3.56 9.04
N ARG A 60 -2.80 -4.58 9.19
CA ARG A 60 -3.67 -5.04 8.10
C ARG A 60 -4.71 -3.99 7.72
N SER A 61 -5.34 -3.34 8.70
CA SER A 61 -6.28 -2.24 8.47
C SER A 61 -5.57 -1.07 7.80
N ALA A 62 -4.38 -0.69 8.26
CA ALA A 62 -3.59 0.36 7.62
C ALA A 62 -3.26 0.00 6.16
N MET A 63 -2.87 -1.25 5.88
CA MET A 63 -2.52 -1.70 4.53
C MET A 63 -3.72 -1.68 3.59
N ILE A 64 -4.87 -2.18 4.03
CA ILE A 64 -6.11 -2.12 3.24
C ILE A 64 -6.44 -0.66 2.92
N GLU A 65 -6.38 0.23 3.91
CA GLU A 65 -6.66 1.66 3.69
C GLU A 65 -5.65 2.31 2.75
N GLY A 66 -4.37 1.96 2.86
CA GLY A 66 -3.33 2.47 1.95
C GLY A 66 -3.57 2.10 0.49
N HIS A 67 -4.08 0.89 0.24
CA HIS A 67 -4.50 0.47 -1.10
C HIS A 67 -5.76 1.22 -1.56
N SER A 68 -6.80 1.33 -0.72
CA SER A 68 -8.01 2.08 -1.05
C SER A 68 -7.69 3.53 -1.42
N LEU A 69 -6.82 4.19 -0.65
CA LEU A 69 -6.38 5.55 -0.91
C LEU A 69 -5.69 5.66 -2.28
N ALA A 70 -4.83 4.70 -2.63
CA ALA A 70 -4.16 4.68 -3.93
C ALA A 70 -5.18 4.56 -5.07
N GLU A 71 -6.18 3.70 -4.93
CA GLU A 71 -7.25 3.53 -5.91
C GLU A 71 -8.10 4.80 -6.08
N GLU A 72 -8.45 5.47 -4.99
CA GLU A 72 -9.17 6.75 -5.02
C GLU A 72 -8.37 7.83 -5.78
N TYR A 73 -7.06 7.90 -5.56
CA TYR A 73 -6.20 8.83 -6.30
C TYR A 73 -6.13 8.53 -7.79
N ILE A 74 -6.03 7.25 -8.16
CA ILE A 74 -6.06 6.84 -9.56
C ILE A 74 -7.38 7.25 -10.21
N LEU A 75 -8.51 7.03 -9.52
CA LEU A 75 -9.83 7.42 -10.01
C LEU A 75 -9.96 8.94 -10.16
N ALA A 76 -9.50 9.70 -9.16
CA ALA A 76 -9.51 11.16 -9.19
C ALA A 76 -8.68 11.72 -10.35
N TRP A 77 -7.50 11.14 -10.62
CA TRP A 77 -6.66 11.54 -11.76
C TRP A 77 -7.30 11.25 -13.10
N ARG A 78 -7.99 10.12 -13.26
CA ARG A 78 -8.72 9.84 -14.50
C ARG A 78 -9.86 10.81 -14.72
N SER A 79 -10.57 11.20 -13.68
CA SER A 79 -11.65 12.19 -13.83
C SER A 79 -11.14 13.57 -14.26
N HIS A 80 -9.83 13.84 -14.13
CA HIS A 80 -9.19 15.09 -14.50
C HIS A 80 -8.41 15.02 -15.83
N SER A 81 -8.29 13.83 -16.44
CA SER A 81 -7.55 13.58 -17.69
C SER A 81 -8.50 13.46 -18.87
#